data_AF-A0A9N9AC39-F1
#
_entry.id   AF-A0A9N9AC39-F1
#
_cell.length_a   1.000
_cell.length_b   1.000
_cell.length_c   1.000
_cell.angle_alpha   90.00
_cell.angle_beta   90.00
_cell.angle_gamma   90.00
#
_symmetry.space_group_name_H-M   'P 1'
#
loop_
_entity.id
_entity.type
_entity.pdbx_description
1 polymer ?
#
loop_
_entity_poly.entity_id
_entity_poly.type
_entity_poly.pdbx_seq_one_letter_code
_entity_poly.pdbx_strand_id
1 'polypeptide(L)'
;MSPHGMSPRDQVINGADVAYYGPITIDTQTFNVHFDTSFSDLWVPGEAQGITGSSDFTIAGLKVTGQKFGVVDTLNDPSMFNSSFDGMMGMAYDKLSFNGQTTPMILLKNQGLIDLAIFAFKLGRDADKTTSELIIGGTNLSLFTGPRQPVNVKSGLGFQNRTANIDTGTAFIYVPPPDAKKIYTYSWF
;
A
#
# COMPACT_ATOMS: atom_id res chain seq x y z
N MET A 1 -16.39 16.23 -8.18
CA MET A 1 -16.80 14.85 -8.51
C MET A 1 -15.93 14.43 -9.67
N SER A 2 -15.29 13.27 -9.59
CA SER A 2 -14.50 12.74 -10.72
C SER A 2 -15.44 12.54 -11.94
N PRO A 3 -14.98 12.75 -13.18
CA PRO A 3 -15.78 12.48 -14.39
C PRO A 3 -16.23 11.02 -14.50
N HIS A 4 -15.61 10.13 -13.73
CA HIS A 4 -15.87 8.70 -13.69
C HIS A 4 -16.74 8.36 -12.48
N GLY A 5 -18.01 8.02 -12.71
CA GLY A 5 -18.91 7.56 -11.65
C GLY A 5 -18.27 6.42 -10.84
N MET A 6 -18.07 6.64 -9.54
CA MET A 6 -17.28 5.82 -8.61
C MET A 6 -15.79 5.65 -8.96
N SER A 7 -14.93 5.86 -7.96
CA SER A 7 -13.49 5.63 -8.10
C SER A 7 -13.18 4.15 -8.34
N PRO A 8 -12.19 3.83 -9.19
CA PRO A 8 -11.68 2.47 -9.39
C PRO A 8 -11.33 1.79 -8.06
N ARG A 9 -11.65 0.49 -7.94
CA ARG A 9 -11.44 -0.28 -6.71
C ARG A 9 -11.10 -1.73 -7.02
N ASP A 10 -10.31 -2.33 -6.13
CA ASP A 10 -9.99 -3.76 -6.13
C ASP A 10 -10.24 -4.38 -4.77
N GLN A 11 -10.55 -5.68 -4.79
CA GLN A 11 -10.55 -6.49 -3.56
C GLN A 11 -9.11 -6.70 -3.11
N VAL A 12 -8.88 -6.50 -1.82
CA VAL A 12 -7.62 -6.78 -1.15
C VAL A 12 -7.79 -8.05 -0.33
N ILE A 13 -6.81 -8.95 -0.41
CA ILE A 13 -6.78 -10.16 0.37
C ILE A 13 -6.20 -9.81 1.75
N ASN A 14 -6.93 -10.21 2.79
CA ASN A 14 -6.46 -10.16 4.16
C ASN A 14 -5.67 -11.44 4.48
N GLY A 15 -4.35 -11.33 4.58
CA GLY A 15 -3.50 -12.42 5.04
C GLY A 15 -3.44 -12.43 6.56
N ALA A 16 -4.50 -12.93 7.23
CA ALA A 16 -4.54 -13.11 8.69
C ALA A 16 -4.29 -11.84 9.52
N ASP A 17 -4.79 -10.69 9.07
CA ASP A 17 -4.56 -9.36 9.64
C ASP A 17 -3.07 -8.93 9.65
N VAL A 18 -2.16 -9.66 8.98
CA VAL A 18 -0.72 -9.36 8.94
C VAL A 18 -0.19 -8.86 7.60
N ALA A 19 -0.94 -9.03 6.51
CA ALA A 19 -0.59 -8.51 5.19
C ALA A 19 -1.84 -8.19 4.38
N TYR A 20 -1.79 -7.09 3.62
CA TYR A 20 -2.88 -6.67 2.73
C TYR A 20 -2.34 -6.58 1.30
N TYR A 21 -2.71 -7.57 0.48
CA TYR A 21 -2.17 -7.73 -0.87
C TYR A 21 -3.28 -7.94 -1.90
N GLY A 22 -3.01 -7.63 -3.15
CA GLY A 22 -3.99 -7.74 -4.21
C GLY A 22 -3.37 -7.91 -5.59
N PRO A 23 -4.19 -8.21 -6.60
CA PRO A 23 -3.69 -8.50 -7.93
C PRO A 23 -3.22 -7.22 -8.62
N ILE A 24 -2.08 -7.34 -9.29
CA ILE A 24 -1.66 -6.47 -10.38
C ILE A 24 -1.36 -7.33 -11.60
N THR A 25 -1.45 -6.78 -12.80
CA THR A 25 -1.02 -7.48 -14.02
C THR A 25 0.08 -6.69 -14.69
N ILE A 26 1.23 -7.33 -14.94
CA ILE A 26 2.30 -6.80 -15.80
C ILE A 26 2.23 -7.59 -17.11
N ASP A 27 1.97 -6.89 -18.21
CA ASP A 27 1.63 -7.49 -19.50
C ASP A 27 0.50 -8.52 -19.41
N THR A 28 0.84 -9.81 -19.42
CA THR A 28 -0.08 -10.95 -19.36
C THR A 28 0.01 -11.72 -18.04
N GLN A 29 0.94 -11.37 -17.16
CA GLN A 29 1.19 -12.09 -15.92
C GLN A 29 0.61 -11.33 -14.73
N THR A 30 -0.20 -12.03 -13.93
CA THR A 30 -0.77 -11.49 -12.69
C THR A 30 0.12 -11.86 -11.51
N PHE A 31 0.38 -10.87 -10.66
CA PHE A 31 1.09 -11.00 -9.40
C PHE A 31 0.19 -10.51 -8.28
N ASN A 32 0.17 -11.23 -7.16
CA ASN A 32 -0.37 -10.72 -5.91
C ASN A 32 0.71 -9.91 -5.21
N VAL A 33 0.51 -8.60 -5.07
CA VAL A 33 1.51 -7.72 -4.45
C VAL A 33 1.02 -7.18 -3.13
N HIS A 34 1.93 -7.15 -2.15
CA HIS A 34 1.71 -6.48 -0.88
C HIS A 34 1.73 -4.96 -1.07
N PHE A 35 0.69 -4.27 -0.59
CA PHE A 35 0.61 -2.82 -0.69
C PHE A 35 1.23 -2.16 0.54
N ASP A 36 2.40 -1.55 0.35
CA ASP A 36 3.18 -0.93 1.43
C ASP A 36 3.18 0.60 1.28
N THR A 37 2.57 1.27 2.24
CA THR A 37 2.40 2.74 2.25
C THR A 37 3.62 3.50 2.76
N SER A 38 4.60 2.81 3.32
CA SER A 38 5.90 3.36 3.69
C SER A 38 6.97 3.17 2.60
N PHE A 39 6.69 2.31 1.62
CA PHE A 39 7.55 1.99 0.50
C PHE A 39 7.09 2.64 -0.81
N SER A 40 8.00 2.85 -1.78
CA SER A 40 7.67 3.50 -3.07
C SER A 40 7.88 2.63 -4.29
N ASP A 41 8.73 1.61 -4.20
CA ASP A 41 9.10 0.85 -5.37
C ASP A 41 8.09 -0.26 -5.67
N LEU A 42 7.81 -0.51 -6.95
CA LEU A 42 7.22 -1.77 -7.39
C LEU A 42 8.35 -2.76 -7.63
N TRP A 43 8.20 -3.98 -7.11
CA TRP A 43 9.01 -5.12 -7.51
C TRP A 43 8.19 -6.40 -7.57
N VAL A 44 8.64 -7.31 -8.45
CA VAL A 44 8.07 -8.64 -8.64
C VAL A 44 9.21 -9.67 -8.69
N PRO A 45 8.93 -10.94 -8.35
CA PRO A 45 9.94 -11.99 -8.39
C PRO A 45 10.25 -12.34 -9.84
N GLY A 46 11.50 -12.67 -10.13
CA GLY A 46 11.91 -13.11 -11.46
C GLY A 46 13.41 -13.30 -11.58
N GLU A 47 13.84 -13.99 -12.64
CA GLU A 47 15.25 -14.26 -12.92
C GLU A 47 15.92 -13.05 -13.59
N ALA A 48 16.19 -12.00 -12.82
CA ALA A 48 17.04 -10.89 -13.25
C ALA A 48 17.71 -10.19 -12.06
N GLN A 49 18.91 -9.64 -12.29
CA GLN A 49 19.64 -8.87 -11.28
C GLN A 49 19.39 -7.36 -11.45
N GLY A 50 18.88 -6.70 -10.41
CA GLY A 50 18.72 -5.24 -10.34
C GLY A 50 17.38 -4.68 -10.86
N ILE A 51 17.35 -3.38 -11.13
CA ILE A 51 16.18 -2.68 -11.71
C ILE A 51 16.22 -2.88 -13.22
N THR A 52 15.40 -3.76 -13.78
CA THR A 52 15.50 -4.07 -15.22
C THR A 52 14.15 -4.20 -15.93
N GLY A 53 13.02 -4.12 -15.21
CA GLY A 53 11.69 -4.23 -15.78
C GLY A 53 11.10 -2.88 -16.18
N SER A 54 10.49 -2.81 -17.36
CA SER A 54 9.62 -1.71 -17.77
C SER A 54 8.53 -2.26 -18.67
N SER A 55 7.28 -2.20 -18.25
CA SER A 55 6.18 -2.69 -19.06
C SER A 55 4.83 -2.05 -18.73
N ASP A 56 3.80 -2.47 -19.45
CA ASP A 56 2.42 -2.08 -19.14
C ASP A 56 1.95 -2.78 -17.87
N PHE A 57 1.31 -2.01 -16.99
CA PHE A 57 0.85 -2.45 -15.69
C PHE A 57 -0.65 -2.18 -15.56
N THR A 58 -1.39 -3.08 -14.92
CA THR A 58 -2.82 -2.93 -14.65
C THR A 58 -3.13 -3.15 -13.17
N ILE A 59 -3.91 -2.23 -12.59
CA ILE A 59 -4.47 -2.32 -11.23
C ILE A 59 -5.87 -1.71 -11.23
N ALA A 60 -6.83 -2.30 -10.55
CA ALA A 60 -8.22 -1.82 -10.45
C ALA A 60 -8.87 -1.57 -11.82
N GLY A 61 -8.49 -2.36 -12.83
CA GLY A 61 -8.91 -2.17 -14.23
C GLY A 61 -8.26 -0.98 -14.94
N LEU A 62 -7.38 -0.22 -14.28
CA LEU A 62 -6.63 0.88 -14.85
C LEU A 62 -5.32 0.36 -15.43
N LYS A 63 -5.16 0.50 -16.75
CA LYS A 63 -3.93 0.17 -17.45
C LYS A 63 -3.04 1.40 -17.58
N VAL A 64 -1.84 1.34 -17.02
CA VAL A 64 -0.77 2.34 -17.14
C VAL A 64 0.34 1.81 -18.05
N THR A 65 0.95 2.66 -18.85
CA THR A 65 2.04 2.27 -19.76
C THR A 65 3.42 2.63 -19.22
N GLY A 66 4.42 1.79 -19.47
CA GLY A 66 5.81 2.09 -19.12
C GLY A 66 6.12 2.17 -17.63
N GLN A 67 5.42 1.38 -16.80
CA GLN A 67 5.76 1.24 -15.39
C GLN A 67 7.11 0.54 -15.27
N LYS A 68 8.07 1.20 -14.64
CA LYS A 68 9.34 0.57 -14.25
C LYS A 68 9.14 -0.26 -12.99
N PHE A 69 9.91 -1.32 -12.82
CA PHE A 69 9.87 -2.13 -11.61
C PHE A 69 11.19 -2.87 -11.37
N GLY A 70 11.45 -3.20 -10.11
CA GLY A 70 12.52 -4.12 -9.73
C GLY A 70 12.15 -5.56 -10.06
N VAL A 71 13.10 -6.32 -10.58
CA VAL A 71 12.98 -7.78 -10.67
C VAL A 71 13.95 -8.37 -9.66
N VAL A 72 13.46 -9.29 -8.84
CA VAL A 72 14.21 -9.79 -7.69
C VAL A 72 14.32 -11.31 -7.76
N ASP A 73 15.55 -11.81 -7.80
CA ASP A 73 15.90 -13.23 -7.71
C ASP A 73 16.45 -13.63 -6.33
N THR A 74 16.84 -12.64 -5.52
CA THR A 74 17.49 -12.83 -4.22
C THR A 74 17.04 -11.75 -3.23
N LEU A 75 16.75 -12.17 -2.00
CA LEU A 75 16.34 -11.29 -0.89
C LEU A 75 17.23 -11.53 0.32
N ASN A 76 17.50 -10.48 1.10
CA ASN A 76 18.21 -10.60 2.38
C ASN A 76 17.46 -11.48 3.38
N ASP A 77 16.12 -11.47 3.30
CA ASP A 77 15.25 -12.43 3.96
C ASP A 77 14.56 -13.30 2.89
N PRO A 78 15.09 -14.51 2.63
CA PRO A 78 14.50 -15.42 1.65
C PRO A 78 13.11 -15.93 2.04
N SER A 79 12.67 -15.81 3.30
CA SER A 79 11.35 -16.26 3.72
C SER A 79 10.22 -15.46 3.07
N MET A 80 10.51 -14.25 2.58
CA MET A 80 9.60 -13.41 1.81
C MET A 80 9.13 -14.09 0.50
N PHE A 81 9.94 -14.96 -0.10
CA PHE A 81 9.53 -15.76 -1.26
C PHE A 81 8.52 -16.87 -0.90
N ASN A 82 8.38 -17.21 0.38
CA ASN A 82 7.38 -18.15 0.90
C ASN A 82 6.16 -17.43 1.49
N SER A 83 6.01 -16.13 1.23
CA SER A 83 4.86 -15.35 1.72
C SER A 83 3.60 -15.66 0.90
N SER A 84 2.45 -15.11 1.33
CA SER A 84 1.18 -15.25 0.61
C SER A 84 1.05 -14.32 -0.60
N PHE A 85 2.07 -13.53 -0.89
CA PHE A 85 2.15 -12.59 -2.00
C PHE A 85 3.47 -12.79 -2.78
N ASP A 86 3.46 -12.41 -4.05
CA ASP A 86 4.58 -12.62 -4.97
C ASP A 86 5.60 -11.49 -4.86
N GLY A 87 5.14 -10.24 -4.72
CA GLY A 87 5.98 -9.04 -4.72
C GLY A 87 5.43 -7.92 -3.84
N MET A 88 6.01 -6.72 -3.94
CA MET A 88 5.49 -5.53 -3.24
C MET A 88 5.27 -4.38 -4.19
N MET A 89 4.22 -3.62 -3.93
CA MET A 89 3.92 -2.37 -4.60
C MET A 89 3.91 -1.24 -3.58
N GLY A 90 4.91 -0.37 -3.69
CA GLY A 90 4.97 0.84 -2.89
C GLY A 90 3.87 1.85 -3.24
N MET A 91 3.27 2.44 -2.21
CA MET A 91 2.20 3.43 -2.31
C MET A 91 2.64 4.83 -1.84
N ALA A 92 3.91 4.98 -1.44
CA ALA A 92 4.48 6.26 -1.01
C ALA A 92 4.92 7.14 -2.20
N TYR A 93 5.56 8.27 -1.90
CA TYR A 93 5.97 9.27 -2.89
C TYR A 93 7.26 8.87 -3.62
N ASP A 94 7.37 9.18 -4.92
CA ASP A 94 8.56 8.94 -5.78
C ASP A 94 9.90 9.30 -5.12
N LYS A 95 9.95 10.37 -4.32
CA LYS A 95 11.17 10.81 -3.62
C LYS A 95 11.76 9.78 -2.65
N LEU A 96 10.99 8.77 -2.28
CA LEU A 96 11.40 7.67 -1.40
C LEU A 96 11.71 6.38 -2.20
N SER A 97 11.60 6.42 -3.54
CA SER A 97 12.06 5.34 -4.40
C SER A 97 13.57 5.19 -4.26
N PHE A 98 14.02 3.98 -3.95
CA PHE A 98 15.45 3.65 -3.93
C PHE A 98 16.04 3.67 -5.35
N ASN A 99 15.17 3.40 -6.32
CA ASN A 99 15.52 2.96 -7.65
C ASN A 99 15.22 4.05 -8.72
N GLY A 100 14.65 5.18 -8.28
CA GLY A 100 14.31 6.35 -9.10
C GLY A 100 13.08 6.16 -9.99
N GLN A 101 12.27 5.12 -9.78
CA GLN A 101 11.05 4.92 -10.55
C GLN A 101 9.99 5.96 -10.16
N THR A 102 9.20 6.36 -11.16
CA THR A 102 7.89 6.97 -10.89
C THR A 102 6.98 5.90 -10.29
N THR A 103 6.40 6.20 -9.14
CA THR A 103 5.49 5.29 -8.45
C THR A 103 4.24 5.05 -9.30
N PRO A 104 3.59 3.89 -9.19
CA PRO A 104 2.38 3.59 -9.94
C PRO A 104 1.28 4.66 -9.77
N MET A 105 1.09 5.18 -8.55
CA MET A 105 0.08 6.21 -8.26
C MET A 105 0.34 7.53 -8.99
N ILE A 106 1.60 7.95 -9.08
CA ILE A 106 1.98 9.16 -9.82
C ILE A 106 1.85 8.92 -11.32
N LEU A 107 2.23 7.74 -11.80
CA LEU A 107 2.14 7.41 -13.22
C LEU A 107 0.67 7.35 -13.69
N LEU A 108 -0.22 6.74 -12.92
CA LEU A 108 -1.68 6.76 -13.16
C LEU A 108 -2.22 8.19 -13.31
N LYS A 109 -1.81 9.10 -12.42
CA LYS A 109 -2.20 10.51 -12.49
C LYS A 109 -1.62 11.20 -13.73
N ASN A 110 -0.33 11.02 -14.01
CA ASN A 110 0.34 11.64 -15.14
C ASN A 110 -0.24 11.20 -16.49
N GLN A 111 -0.76 9.97 -16.57
CA GLN A 111 -1.44 9.44 -17.75
C GLN A 111 -2.95 9.78 -17.79
N GLY A 112 -3.46 10.56 -16.83
CA GLY A 112 -4.85 11.01 -16.81
C GLY A 112 -5.86 9.91 -16.47
N LEU A 113 -5.41 8.78 -15.91
CA LEU A 113 -6.27 7.65 -15.53
C LEU A 113 -7.00 7.90 -14.20
N ILE A 114 -6.46 8.81 -13.38
CA ILE A 114 -7.07 9.28 -12.13
C ILE A 114 -6.85 10.79 -11.98
N ASP A 115 -7.83 11.47 -11.37
CA ASP A 115 -7.76 12.93 -11.15
C ASP A 115 -6.76 13.31 -10.04
N LEU A 116 -6.66 12.46 -9.01
CA LEU A 116 -5.86 12.70 -7.82
C LEU A 116 -4.98 11.49 -7.54
N ALA A 117 -3.69 11.71 -7.25
CA ALA A 117 -2.78 10.66 -6.81
C ALA A 117 -3.01 10.36 -5.32
N ILE A 118 -4.20 9.88 -5.01
CA ILE A 118 -4.63 9.45 -3.68
C ILE A 118 -5.20 8.05 -3.78
N PHE A 119 -5.16 7.33 -2.66
CA PHE A 119 -5.77 6.02 -2.52
C PHE A 119 -6.43 5.93 -1.14
N ALA A 120 -7.30 4.95 -0.96
CA ALA A 120 -7.90 4.62 0.32
C ALA A 120 -7.94 3.11 0.52
N PHE A 121 -7.70 2.67 1.75
CA PHE A 121 -7.87 1.29 2.17
C PHE A 121 -9.10 1.18 3.08
N LYS A 122 -9.93 0.17 2.82
CA LYS A 122 -10.80 -0.44 3.80
C LYS A 122 -10.12 -1.72 4.23
N LEU A 123 -9.71 -1.81 5.50
CA LEU A 123 -9.12 -3.02 6.05
C LEU A 123 -10.25 -3.85 6.67
N GLY A 124 -10.54 -4.99 6.05
CA GLY A 124 -11.40 -6.02 6.63
C GLY A 124 -10.74 -6.65 7.85
N ARG A 125 -11.55 -7.16 8.77
CA ARG A 125 -11.11 -7.89 9.95
C ARG A 125 -11.52 -9.34 9.86
N ASP A 126 -10.61 -10.25 10.13
CA ASP A 126 -10.88 -11.68 10.11
C ASP A 126 -11.89 -12.12 11.17
N ALA A 127 -11.90 -11.43 12.32
CA ALA A 127 -12.87 -11.66 13.39
C ALA A 127 -14.31 -11.37 12.95
N ASP A 128 -14.51 -10.36 12.09
CA ASP A 128 -15.83 -9.93 11.64
C ASP A 128 -16.22 -10.51 10.27
N LYS A 129 -15.29 -11.21 9.60
CA LYS A 129 -15.46 -11.69 8.22
C LYS A 129 -15.80 -10.57 7.24
N THR A 130 -15.20 -9.39 7.44
CA THR A 130 -15.39 -8.24 6.55
C THR A 130 -14.34 -8.22 5.43
N THR A 131 -14.73 -7.72 4.26
CA THR A 131 -13.83 -7.64 3.09
C THR A 131 -12.91 -6.43 3.17
N SER A 132 -11.68 -6.58 2.66
CA SER A 132 -10.76 -5.47 2.42
C SER A 132 -10.88 -4.92 1.00
N GLU A 133 -10.68 -3.63 0.83
CA GLU A 133 -10.77 -2.94 -0.48
C GLU A 133 -9.67 -1.88 -0.61
N LEU A 134 -9.06 -1.80 -1.79
CA LEU A 134 -8.21 -0.69 -2.22
C LEU A 134 -9.02 0.16 -3.20
N ILE A 135 -9.04 1.47 -2.99
CA ILE A 135 -9.68 2.46 -3.84
C ILE A 135 -8.60 3.39 -4.39
N ILE A 136 -8.55 3.56 -5.71
CA ILE A 136 -7.52 4.33 -6.41
C ILE A 136 -8.13 5.61 -6.98
N GLY A 137 -7.42 6.72 -6.84
CA GLY A 137 -7.85 8.01 -7.37
C GLY A 137 -8.91 8.72 -6.53
N GLY A 138 -9.30 8.16 -5.38
CA GLY A 138 -10.38 8.69 -4.57
C GLY A 138 -10.63 7.92 -3.28
N THR A 139 -11.85 8.04 -2.78
CA THR A 139 -12.34 7.39 -1.57
C THR A 139 -13.82 7.05 -1.74
N ASN A 140 -14.33 6.10 -0.96
CA ASN A 140 -15.76 5.82 -0.89
C ASN A 140 -16.32 6.29 0.45
N LEU A 141 -17.03 7.42 0.43
CA LEU A 141 -17.56 8.04 1.63
C LEU A 141 -18.64 7.20 2.33
N SER A 142 -19.29 6.26 1.64
CA SER A 142 -20.29 5.39 2.25
C SER A 142 -19.68 4.35 3.20
N LEU A 143 -18.36 4.16 3.18
CA LEU A 143 -17.66 3.22 4.06
C LEU A 143 -17.32 3.83 5.43
N PHE A 144 -17.57 5.12 5.64
CA PHE A 144 -17.23 5.82 6.88
C PHE A 144 -18.50 6.12 7.68
N THR A 145 -18.40 5.97 9.00
CA THR A 145 -19.38 6.47 9.96
C THR A 145 -18.75 7.59 10.79
N GLY A 146 -19.50 8.67 11.04
CA GLY A 146 -19.04 9.78 11.87
C GLY A 146 -18.19 10.83 11.14
N PRO A 147 -17.68 11.84 11.88
CA PRO A 147 -16.91 12.94 11.32
C PRO A 147 -15.51 12.48 10.90
N ARG A 148 -15.03 13.00 9.76
CA ARG A 148 -13.69 12.73 9.22
C ARG A 148 -12.76 13.90 9.54
N GLN A 149 -11.56 13.60 10.01
CA GLN A 149 -10.55 14.60 10.38
C GLN A 149 -9.31 14.45 9.48
N PRO A 150 -9.08 15.37 8.53
CA PRO A 150 -7.84 15.38 7.76
C PRO A 150 -6.68 15.73 8.70
N VAL A 151 -5.58 14.98 8.60
CA VAL A 151 -4.34 15.29 9.31
C VAL A 151 -3.25 15.60 8.30
N ASN A 152 -2.56 16.73 8.48
CA ASN A 152 -1.44 17.09 7.63
C ASN A 152 -0.25 16.18 7.94
N VAL A 153 0.48 15.76 6.90
CA VAL A 153 1.63 14.82 6.94
C VAL A 153 2.84 15.33 7.79
N LYS A 154 2.70 16.48 8.47
CA LYS A 154 3.70 17.08 9.37
C LYS A 154 3.18 17.39 10.78
N SER A 155 1.92 17.14 11.09
CA SER A 155 1.36 17.37 12.42
C SER A 155 1.16 16.06 13.15
N GLY A 156 1.79 15.91 14.32
CA GLY A 156 1.64 14.73 15.17
C GLY A 156 0.18 14.42 15.44
N LEU A 157 -0.17 13.13 15.44
CA LEU A 157 -1.53 12.58 15.59
C LEU A 157 -2.09 12.75 17.02
N GLY A 158 -1.95 13.92 17.63
CA GLY A 158 -2.35 14.18 19.02
C GLY A 158 -1.35 13.66 20.07
N PHE A 159 -0.31 12.94 19.66
CA PHE A 159 0.83 12.61 20.51
C PHE A 159 1.82 13.78 20.51
N GLN A 160 1.92 14.50 21.63
CA GLN A 160 2.88 15.60 21.75
C GLN A 160 4.32 15.07 21.59
N ASN A 161 5.13 15.75 20.77
CA ASN A 161 6.53 15.38 20.49
C ASN A 161 6.72 13.95 19.94
N ARG A 162 5.78 13.48 19.11
CA ARG A 162 5.89 12.20 18.40
C ARG A 162 5.52 12.36 16.93
N THR A 163 6.16 11.55 16.10
CA THR A 163 5.79 11.31 14.70
C THR A 163 5.13 9.95 14.62
N ALA A 164 4.15 9.80 13.73
CA ALA A 164 3.49 8.54 13.46
C ALA A 164 3.43 8.31 11.95
N ASN A 165 3.60 7.07 11.54
CA ASN A 165 3.41 6.62 10.18
C ASN A 165 2.11 5.82 10.12
N ILE A 166 1.29 6.07 9.10
CA ILE A 166 0.19 5.19 8.75
C ILE A 166 0.79 4.22 7.74
N ASP A 167 1.00 2.98 8.18
CA ASP A 167 1.69 1.98 7.37
C ASP A 167 0.92 0.66 7.28
N THR A 168 0.29 0.39 6.13
CA THR A 168 -0.38 -0.90 5.87
C THR A 168 0.61 -2.04 5.69
N GLY A 169 1.90 -1.76 5.44
CA GLY A 169 2.95 -2.77 5.36
C GLY A 169 3.36 -3.35 6.71
N THR A 170 2.83 -2.81 7.81
CA THR A 170 3.16 -3.18 9.17
C THR A 170 1.94 -3.77 9.90
N ALA A 171 2.07 -5.00 10.43
CA ALA A 171 0.99 -5.70 11.13
C ALA A 171 0.74 -5.24 12.58
N PHE A 172 1.75 -4.64 13.24
CA PHE A 172 1.67 -4.27 14.66
C PHE A 172 1.78 -2.77 14.88
N ILE A 173 1.18 -2.27 15.96
CA ILE A 173 1.43 -0.89 16.40
C ILE A 173 2.78 -0.86 17.12
N TYR A 174 3.78 -0.24 16.48
CA TYR A 174 5.07 0.03 17.09
C TYR A 174 5.07 1.37 17.81
N VAL A 175 5.52 1.37 19.07
CA VAL A 175 5.72 2.58 19.86
C VAL A 175 7.09 2.54 20.54
N PRO A 176 7.69 3.69 20.89
CA PRO A 176 8.94 3.70 21.64
C PRO A 176 8.86 2.87 22.93
N PRO A 177 9.91 2.13 23.32
CA PRO A 177 9.87 1.27 24.50
C PRO A 177 9.40 1.95 25.81
N PRO A 178 9.76 3.23 26.10
CA PRO A 178 9.24 3.93 27.27
C PRO A 178 7.72 4.14 27.24
N ASP A 179 7.14 4.36 26.05
CA ASP A 179 5.71 4.55 25.87
C ASP A 179 4.97 3.21 25.89
N ALA A 180 5.55 2.16 25.27
CA ALA A 180 5.06 0.78 25.41
C ALA A 180 5.01 0.39 26.89
N LYS A 181 6.08 0.64 27.64
CA LYS A 181 6.14 0.31 29.07
C LYS A 181 5.01 0.98 29.83
N LYS A 182 4.68 2.25 29.57
CA LYS A 182 3.53 2.91 30.21
C LYS A 182 2.22 2.16 29.94
N ILE A 183 1.96 1.79 28.69
CA ILE A 183 0.77 1.02 28.28
C ILE A 183 0.73 -0.33 29.00
N TYR A 184 1.85 -1.06 29.02
CA TYR A 184 1.95 -2.38 29.65
C TYR A 184 1.93 -2.34 31.19
N THR A 185 2.41 -1.26 31.82
CA THR A 185 2.38 -1.12 33.29
C THR A 185 1.00 -0.73 33.83
N TYR A 186 0.06 -0.34 32.97
CA TYR A 186 -1.37 -0.27 33.34
C TYR A 186 -2.00 -1.67 33.20
N SER A 187 -1.44 -2.66 33.91
CA SER A 187 -2.09 -3.95 34.13
C SER A 187 -2.85 -3.87 35.45
N TRP A 188 -4.17 -4.05 35.38
CA TRP A 188 -5.10 -4.21 36.48
C TRP A 188 -4.54 -5.02 37.65
N PHE A 189 -4.01 -4.35 38.69
CA PHE A 189 -4.14 -4.61 40.13
C PHE A 189 -3.71 -3.34 40.89
#